data_AF-A0A1Y6EYF6-F1
#
_entry.id   AF-A0A1Y6EYF6-F1
#
_cell.length_a   1.000
_cell.length_b   1.000
_cell.length_c   1.000
_cell.angle_alpha   90.00
_cell.angle_beta   90.00
_cell.angle_gamma   90.00
#
_symmetry.space_group_name_H-M   'P 1'
#
loop_
_entity.id
_entity.type
_entity.pdbx_description
1 polymer ?
#
loop_
_entity_poly.entity_id
_entity_poly.type
_entity_poly.pdbx_seq_one_letter_code
_entity_poly.pdbx_strand_id
1 'polypeptide(L)'
;MPGIIRILTIIITVLPVFFSAAEAQLKELALEGPSAVVKEGYFTLNLTGTASDENYQQLEIEQSTDENFTQVESRFPFLGNFTQISLSGFNNGNYWFRARGQSSDGTEFTTAPIAVTVQHYPLWQALTLFSIGAVMFLIVASYILLAARKGGRRHG
;
A
#
# COMPACT_ATOMS: atom_id res chain seq x y z
N MET A 1 16.22 62.79 25.34
CA MET A 1 15.03 62.44 24.54
C MET A 1 15.48 61.62 23.34
N PRO A 2 14.68 60.62 22.92
CA PRO A 2 15.13 59.35 22.31
C PRO A 2 15.25 59.41 20.78
N GLY A 3 15.87 58.41 20.16
CA GLY A 3 15.86 58.30 18.69
C GLY A 3 16.64 57.13 18.08
N ILE A 4 16.06 55.92 18.14
CA ILE A 4 15.98 54.96 17.01
C ILE A 4 17.33 54.33 16.58
N ILE A 5 17.73 53.20 17.15
CA ILE A 5 17.50 51.85 16.59
C ILE A 5 17.74 51.79 15.08
N ARG A 6 18.94 51.39 14.65
CA ARG A 6 19.13 50.58 13.44
C ARG A 6 20.28 49.59 13.64
N ILE A 7 19.85 48.39 14.02
CA ILE A 7 20.58 47.13 14.09
C ILE A 7 21.02 46.78 12.65
N LEU A 8 22.33 46.81 12.40
CA LEU A 8 22.91 46.30 11.16
C LEU A 8 23.18 44.81 11.37
N THR A 9 22.20 43.99 10.99
CA THR A 9 22.22 42.54 11.07
C THR A 9 23.33 41.99 10.18
N ILE A 10 24.36 41.42 10.80
CA ILE A 10 25.36 40.57 10.15
C ILE A 10 24.62 39.35 9.58
N ILE A 11 24.57 39.25 8.25
CA ILE A 11 24.09 38.06 7.53
C ILE A 11 25.19 37.00 7.64
N ILE A 12 25.14 36.20 8.71
CA ILE A 12 25.84 34.91 8.76
C ILE A 12 24.90 33.89 8.13
N THR A 13 25.20 33.53 6.89
CA THR A 13 24.55 32.45 6.16
C THR A 13 24.92 31.12 6.82
N VAL A 14 24.07 30.63 7.74
CA VAL A 14 24.16 29.25 8.24
C VAL A 14 23.58 28.36 7.15
N LEU A 15 24.46 27.81 6.32
CA LEU A 15 24.14 26.69 5.43
C LEU A 15 23.88 25.47 6.34
N PRO A 16 22.68 24.88 6.38
CA PRO A 16 22.50 23.63 7.11
C PRO A 16 23.27 22.56 6.34
N VAL A 17 24.40 22.13 6.90
CA VAL A 17 25.04 20.88 6.49
C VAL A 17 24.07 19.78 6.90
N PHE A 18 23.27 19.32 5.95
CA PHE A 18 22.54 18.07 6.08
C PHE A 18 23.58 16.95 6.12
N PHE A 19 24.04 16.65 7.32
CA PHE A 19 24.86 15.48 7.60
C PHE A 19 23.93 14.29 7.44
N SER A 20 23.86 13.74 6.22
CA SER A 20 23.22 12.47 5.97
C SER A 20 24.10 11.41 6.61
N ALA A 21 23.76 11.01 7.84
CA ALA A 21 24.26 9.77 8.41
C ALA A 21 23.73 8.65 7.52
N ALA A 22 24.54 8.20 6.57
CA ALA A 22 24.32 6.91 5.93
C ALA A 22 24.56 5.87 7.02
N GLU A 23 23.49 5.48 7.73
CA GLU A 23 23.51 4.30 8.56
C GLU A 23 23.89 3.14 7.65
N ALA A 24 25.06 2.55 7.92
CA ALA A 24 25.45 1.30 7.33
C ALA A 24 24.48 0.24 7.86
N GLN A 25 23.36 0.05 7.17
CA GLN A 25 22.49 -1.08 7.38
C GLN A 25 23.31 -2.34 7.10
N LEU A 26 23.60 -3.09 8.15
CA LEU A 26 23.91 -4.50 8.01
C LEU A 26 22.81 -5.08 7.12
N LYS A 27 23.20 -5.70 6.01
CA LYS A 27 22.29 -6.25 5.01
C LYS A 27 21.64 -7.52 5.56
N GLU A 28 20.84 -7.34 6.60
CA GLU A 28 20.00 -8.35 7.22
C GLU A 28 18.82 -8.62 6.30
N LEU A 29 18.37 -9.87 6.29
CA LEU A 29 17.24 -10.28 5.49
C LEU A 29 15.99 -9.52 5.98
N ALA A 30 15.38 -8.74 5.08
CA ALA A 30 14.25 -7.88 5.41
C ALA A 30 13.05 -8.26 4.54
N LEU A 31 11.89 -8.35 5.17
CA LEU A 31 10.62 -8.44 4.45
C LEU A 31 10.07 -7.03 4.27
N GLU A 32 9.73 -6.68 3.05
CA GLU A 32 9.16 -5.41 2.67
C GLU A 32 7.76 -5.62 2.08
N GLY A 33 6.88 -4.66 2.32
CA GLY A 33 5.52 -4.67 1.81
C GLY A 33 5.01 -3.24 1.58
N PRO A 34 3.75 -3.10 1.15
CA PRO A 34 3.16 -1.78 0.98
C PRO A 34 3.10 -1.04 2.32
N SER A 35 3.66 0.17 2.36
CA SER A 35 3.56 1.07 3.51
C SER A 35 2.25 1.85 3.54
N ALA A 36 1.54 1.91 2.41
CA ALA A 36 0.23 2.53 2.29
C ALA A 36 -0.90 1.51 2.47
N VAL A 37 -2.08 2.00 2.85
CA VAL A 37 -3.30 1.18 2.95
C VAL A 37 -3.65 0.58 1.59
N VAL A 38 -3.78 -0.74 1.55
CA VAL A 38 -4.13 -1.52 0.35
C VAL A 38 -5.64 -1.51 0.16
N LYS A 39 -6.11 -1.05 -1.00
CA LYS A 39 -7.55 -0.95 -1.28
C LYS A 39 -8.13 -2.09 -2.09
N GLU A 40 -7.27 -2.82 -2.79
CA GLU A 40 -7.67 -3.82 -3.78
C GLU A 40 -7.78 -5.24 -3.21
N GLY A 41 -7.42 -5.44 -1.93
CA GLY A 41 -7.43 -6.78 -1.31
C GLY A 41 -6.32 -7.72 -1.81
N TYR A 42 -5.35 -7.19 -2.57
CA TYR A 42 -4.13 -7.87 -2.98
C TYR A 42 -2.93 -6.94 -2.86
N PHE A 43 -1.77 -7.52 -2.55
CA PHE A 43 -0.50 -6.80 -2.45
C PHE A 43 0.67 -7.75 -2.65
N THR A 44 1.85 -7.15 -2.78
CA THR A 44 3.09 -7.89 -2.98
C THR A 44 4.00 -7.69 -1.78
N LEU A 45 4.62 -8.77 -1.32
CA LEU A 45 5.71 -8.76 -0.36
C LEU A 45 7.02 -9.10 -1.07
N ASN A 46 8.08 -8.38 -0.71
CA ASN A 46 9.41 -8.54 -1.26
C ASN A 46 10.39 -8.88 -0.14
N LEU A 47 11.26 -9.85 -0.39
CA LEU A 47 12.37 -10.20 0.48
C LEU A 47 13.63 -9.54 -0.07
N THR A 48 14.14 -8.56 0.67
CA THR A 48 15.35 -7.82 0.31
C THR A 48 16.49 -8.25 1.25
N GLY A 49 17.73 -8.17 0.78
CA GLY A 49 18.92 -8.50 1.57
C GLY A 49 19.79 -9.57 0.92
N THR A 50 20.63 -10.25 1.69
CA THR A 50 21.50 -11.35 1.23
C THR A 50 20.70 -12.63 0.87
N ALA A 51 19.36 -12.50 0.82
CA ALA A 51 18.37 -13.39 0.18
C ALA A 51 18.85 -13.96 -1.17
N SER A 52 19.45 -13.09 -1.98
CA SER A 52 19.80 -13.40 -3.37
C SER A 52 21.10 -14.20 -3.52
N ASP A 53 21.95 -14.24 -2.49
CA ASP A 53 23.25 -14.93 -2.51
C ASP A 53 23.24 -16.24 -1.71
N GLU A 54 22.34 -16.39 -0.73
CA GLU A 54 22.20 -17.64 0.04
C GLU A 54 21.01 -18.49 -0.42
N ASN A 55 21.21 -19.81 -0.49
CA ASN A 55 20.17 -20.76 -0.86
C ASN A 55 19.31 -21.09 0.38
N TYR A 56 18.27 -20.28 0.60
CA TYR A 56 17.33 -20.51 1.69
C TYR A 56 16.38 -21.66 1.36
N GLN A 57 16.36 -22.67 2.22
CA GLN A 57 15.46 -23.80 2.13
C GLN A 57 14.20 -23.54 2.94
N GLN A 58 13.07 -24.04 2.43
CA GLN A 58 11.78 -23.97 3.11
C GLN A 58 11.40 -22.54 3.54
N LEU A 59 11.63 -21.57 2.64
CA LEU A 59 11.22 -20.20 2.87
C LEU A 59 9.69 -20.12 2.83
N GLU A 60 9.10 -19.58 3.90
CA GLU A 60 7.66 -19.43 4.08
C GLU A 60 7.35 -18.04 4.62
N ILE A 61 6.26 -17.43 4.15
CA ILE A 61 5.67 -16.24 4.75
C ILE A 61 4.59 -16.67 5.73
N GLU A 62 4.72 -16.26 6.98
CA GLU A 62 3.68 -16.41 7.99
C GLU A 62 2.80 -15.16 8.04
N GLN A 63 1.50 -15.36 8.19
CA GLN A 63 0.51 -14.31 8.43
C GLN A 63 -0.07 -14.44 9.85
N SER A 64 -0.24 -13.32 10.53
CA SER A 64 -1.02 -13.21 11.76
C SER A 64 -1.86 -11.93 11.78
N THR A 65 -2.83 -11.87 12.67
CA THR A 65 -3.53 -10.64 13.06
C THR A 65 -2.89 -9.97 14.29
N ASP A 66 -1.87 -10.59 14.89
CA ASP A 66 -1.09 -10.10 16.02
C ASP A 66 0.38 -9.90 15.61
N GLU A 67 0.96 -8.76 15.99
CA GLU A 67 2.37 -8.42 15.77
C GLU A 67 3.33 -9.44 16.37
N ASN A 68 2.94 -10.07 17.48
CA ASN A 68 3.77 -11.06 18.17
C ASN A 68 3.64 -12.48 17.59
N PHE A 69 2.77 -12.68 16.59
CA PHE A 69 2.49 -13.99 15.99
C PHE A 69 2.12 -15.05 17.04
N THR A 70 1.37 -14.67 18.07
CA THR A 70 0.86 -15.60 19.10
C THR A 70 0.07 -16.74 18.45
N GLN A 71 -0.64 -16.43 17.35
CA GLN A 71 -1.29 -17.39 16.48
C GLN A 71 -0.96 -17.10 15.02
N VAL A 72 -0.43 -18.11 14.32
CA VAL A 72 -0.21 -18.05 12.87
C VAL A 72 -1.51 -18.51 12.19
N GLU A 73 -2.11 -17.63 11.40
CA GLU A 73 -3.38 -17.91 10.71
C GLU A 73 -3.16 -18.60 9.38
N SER A 74 -2.06 -18.28 8.69
CA SER A 74 -1.76 -18.79 7.36
C SER A 74 -0.27 -18.80 7.09
N ARG A 75 0.15 -19.72 6.22
CA ARG A 75 1.53 -19.86 5.74
C ARG A 75 1.55 -19.97 4.24
N PHE A 76 2.45 -19.23 3.61
CA PHE A 76 2.59 -19.18 2.16
C PHE A 76 4.02 -19.59 1.78
N PRO A 77 4.22 -20.74 1.14
CA PRO A 77 5.56 -21.15 0.73
C PRO A 77 6.06 -20.27 -0.42
N PHE A 78 7.32 -19.86 -0.34
CA PHE A 78 8.03 -19.32 -1.48
C PHE A 78 8.39 -20.47 -2.43
N LEU A 79 7.90 -20.40 -3.65
CA LEU A 79 8.15 -21.44 -4.65
C LEU A 79 9.40 -21.08 -5.46
N GLY A 80 10.41 -21.94 -5.50
CA GLY A 80 11.61 -21.71 -6.30
C GLY A 80 12.51 -20.60 -5.74
N ASN A 81 13.14 -19.82 -6.63
CA ASN A 81 14.13 -18.79 -6.30
C ASN A 81 13.54 -17.36 -6.31
N PHE A 82 12.24 -17.22 -6.14
CA PHE A 82 11.62 -15.90 -6.10
C PHE A 82 11.89 -15.22 -4.77
N THR A 83 12.17 -13.93 -4.82
CA THR A 83 12.24 -13.05 -3.65
C THR A 83 10.96 -12.23 -3.48
N GLN A 84 9.97 -12.41 -4.35
CA GLN A 84 8.72 -11.68 -4.37
C GLN A 84 7.52 -12.63 -4.38
N ILE A 85 6.50 -12.33 -3.57
CA ILE A 85 5.24 -13.07 -3.53
C ILE A 85 4.05 -12.11 -3.57
N SER A 86 3.07 -12.42 -4.41
CA SER A 86 1.80 -11.70 -4.46
C SER A 86 0.75 -12.46 -3.66
N LEU A 87 0.13 -11.79 -2.69
CA LEU A 87 -0.92 -12.34 -1.85
C LEU A 87 -2.24 -11.62 -2.16
N SER A 88 -3.35 -12.36 -2.20
CA SER A 88 -4.67 -11.84 -2.57
C SER A 88 -5.78 -12.47 -1.75
N GLY A 89 -6.95 -11.83 -1.72
CA GLY A 89 -8.14 -12.34 -1.03
C GLY A 89 -8.26 -11.87 0.42
N PHE A 90 -7.58 -10.78 0.77
CA PHE A 90 -7.65 -10.20 2.11
C PHE A 90 -8.91 -9.36 2.25
N ASN A 91 -9.57 -9.47 3.40
CA ASN A 91 -10.69 -8.61 3.77
C ASN A 91 -10.17 -7.32 4.43
N ASN A 92 -11.08 -6.42 4.79
CA ASN A 92 -10.71 -5.24 5.58
C ASN A 92 -10.11 -5.66 6.92
N GLY A 93 -8.92 -5.16 7.25
CA GLY A 93 -8.24 -5.50 8.49
C GLY A 93 -6.75 -5.13 8.49
N ASN A 94 -6.13 -5.35 9.65
CA ASN A 94 -4.69 -5.22 9.84
C ASN A 94 -4.09 -6.62 9.91
N TYR A 95 -3.05 -6.83 9.13
CA TYR A 95 -2.37 -8.11 9.01
C TYR A 95 -0.87 -7.90 9.24
N TRP A 96 -0.26 -8.87 9.90
CA TRP A 96 1.17 -8.91 10.18
C TRP A 96 1.80 -10.05 9.39
N PHE A 97 2.93 -9.76 8.74
CA PHE A 97 3.66 -10.73 7.94
C PHE A 97 5.11 -10.81 8.38
N ARG A 98 5.66 -12.02 8.38
CA ARG A 98 7.10 -12.24 8.55
C ARG A 98 7.53 -13.41 7.68
N ALA A 99 8.74 -13.34 7.16
CA ALA A 99 9.39 -14.47 6.50
C ALA A 99 10.14 -15.33 7.52
N ARG A 100 10.00 -16.64 7.38
CA ARG A 100 10.75 -17.66 8.12
C ARG A 100 11.34 -18.65 7.12
N GLY A 101 12.51 -19.18 7.43
CA GLY A 101 13.08 -20.27 6.64
C GLY A 101 14.30 -20.86 7.33
N GLN A 102 15.02 -21.69 6.58
CA GLN A 102 16.27 -22.30 7.02
C GLN A 102 17.39 -21.91 6.05
N SER A 103 18.53 -21.44 6.56
CA SER A 103 19.73 -21.23 5.75
C SER A 103 20.36 -22.58 5.36
N SER A 104 21.27 -22.58 4.39
CA SER A 104 22.00 -23.78 3.93
C SER A 104 22.72 -24.51 5.05
N ASP A 105 23.10 -23.78 6.10
CA ASP A 105 23.82 -24.32 7.27
C ASP A 105 22.86 -24.96 8.30
N GLY A 106 21.57 -25.01 8.00
CA GLY A 106 20.54 -25.58 8.86
C GLY A 106 20.00 -24.63 9.93
N THR A 107 20.51 -23.39 9.99
CA THR A 107 20.07 -22.37 10.94
C THR A 107 18.71 -21.82 10.53
N GLU A 108 17.72 -21.89 11.44
CA GLU A 108 16.44 -21.21 11.23
C GLU A 108 16.60 -19.71 11.39
N PHE A 109 15.95 -18.94 10.52
CA PHE A 109 15.88 -17.49 10.62
C PHE A 109 14.43 -17.02 10.56
N THR A 110 14.19 -15.83 11.11
CA THR A 110 12.90 -15.14 11.03
C THR A 110 13.17 -13.66 10.88
N THR A 111 12.47 -13.03 9.94
CA THR A 111 12.58 -11.59 9.68
C THR A 111 11.71 -10.78 10.64
N ALA A 112 12.01 -9.49 10.77
CA ALA A 112 11.16 -8.56 11.49
C ALA A 112 9.75 -8.51 10.87
N PRO A 113 8.69 -8.46 11.70
CA PRO A 113 7.34 -8.44 11.19
C PRO A 113 6.99 -7.09 10.56
N ILE A 114 6.17 -7.13 9.50
CA ILE A 114 5.63 -5.95 8.83
C ILE A 114 4.12 -5.93 8.93
N ALA A 115 3.56 -4.72 9.05
CA ALA A 115 2.12 -4.52 9.07
C ALA A 115 1.60 -4.12 7.69
N VAL A 116 0.52 -4.76 7.25
CA VAL A 116 -0.23 -4.40 6.04
C VAL A 116 -1.68 -4.16 6.44
N THR A 117 -2.19 -2.97 6.12
CA THR A 117 -3.59 -2.61 6.35
C THR A 117 -4.36 -2.68 5.04
N VAL A 118 -5.46 -3.42 5.05
CA VAL A 118 -6.36 -3.56 3.90
C VAL A 118 -7.67 -2.84 4.19
N GLN A 119 -8.08 -1.94 3.29
CA GLN A 119 -9.31 -1.18 3.39
C GLN A 119 -9.93 -0.93 2.00
N HIS A 120 -10.97 -1.71 1.67
CA HIS A 120 -11.69 -1.63 0.40
C HIS A 120 -12.46 -0.32 0.24
N TYR A 121 -12.68 0.05 -1.01
CA TYR A 121 -13.57 1.15 -1.34
C TYR A 121 -14.99 0.89 -0.82
N PRO A 122 -15.62 1.88 -0.16
CA PRO A 122 -16.98 1.72 0.32
C PRO A 122 -17.97 1.64 -0.86
N LEU A 123 -18.91 0.70 -0.78
CA LEU A 123 -19.95 0.48 -1.79
C LEU A 123 -20.75 1.75 -2.12
N TRP A 124 -20.93 2.64 -1.14
CA TRP A 124 -21.62 3.92 -1.33
C TRP A 124 -20.98 4.80 -2.39
N GLN A 125 -19.65 4.78 -2.56
CA GLN A 125 -18.98 5.56 -3.62
C GLN A 125 -19.40 5.06 -5.01
N ALA A 126 -19.40 3.74 -5.21
CA ALA A 126 -19.87 3.15 -6.47
C ALA A 126 -21.35 3.47 -6.72
N LEU A 127 -22.18 3.38 -5.68
CA LEU A 127 -23.61 3.67 -5.77
C LEU A 127 -23.88 5.13 -6.13
N THR A 128 -23.13 6.09 -5.57
CA THR A 128 -23.27 7.50 -5.93
C THR A 128 -22.94 7.76 -7.41
N LEU A 129 -21.85 7.18 -7.92
CA LEU A 129 -21.47 7.35 -9.33
C LEU A 129 -22.50 6.70 -10.26
N PHE A 130 -22.99 5.52 -9.90
CA PHE A 130 -24.08 4.86 -10.61
C PHE A 130 -25.36 5.69 -10.62
N SER A 131 -25.76 6.24 -9.47
CA SER A 131 -26.95 7.11 -9.37
C SER A 131 -26.82 8.38 -10.20
N ILE A 132 -25.65 9.02 -10.21
CA ILE A 132 -25.39 10.19 -11.06
C ILE A 132 -25.54 9.84 -12.55
N GLY A 133 -24.94 8.71 -12.96
CA GLY A 133 -25.08 8.20 -14.33
C GLY A 133 -26.53 7.88 -14.69
N ALA A 134 -27.28 7.26 -13.78
CA ALA A 134 -28.69 6.93 -13.97
C ALA A 134 -29.56 8.18 -14.13
N VAL A 135 -29.33 9.23 -13.32
CA VAL A 135 -30.03 10.51 -13.44
C VAL A 135 -29.75 11.18 -14.78
N MET A 136 -28.47 11.25 -15.19
CA MET A 136 -28.08 11.78 -16.49
C MET A 136 -28.74 11.02 -17.65
N PHE A 137 -28.74 9.69 -17.59
CA PHE A 137 -29.40 8.84 -18.58
C PHE A 137 -30.90 9.14 -18.67
N LEU A 138 -31.60 9.22 -17.54
CA LEU A 138 -33.03 9.51 -17.51
C LEU A 138 -33.35 10.90 -18.08
N ILE A 139 -32.51 11.90 -17.84
CA ILE A 139 -32.67 13.25 -18.40
C ILE A 139 -32.60 13.20 -19.93
N VAL A 140 -31.57 12.57 -20.49
CA VAL A 140 -31.38 12.45 -21.94
C VAL A 140 -32.50 11.62 -22.57
N ALA A 141 -32.84 10.48 -21.99
CA ALA A 141 -33.92 9.62 -22.47
C ALA A 141 -35.28 10.36 -22.49
N SER A 142 -35.57 11.09 -21.42
CA SER A 142 -36.79 11.91 -21.33
C SER A 142 -36.82 13.01 -22.38
N TYR A 143 -35.69 13.68 -22.61
CA TYR A 143 -35.56 14.71 -23.65
C TYR A 143 -35.84 14.13 -25.05
N ILE A 144 -35.27 12.98 -25.38
CA ILE A 144 -35.48 12.30 -26.66
C ILE A 144 -36.96 11.89 -26.81
N LEU A 145 -37.55 11.29 -25.78
CA LEU A 145 -38.96 10.85 -25.80
C LEU A 145 -39.91 12.03 -26.02
N LEU A 146 -39.65 13.17 -25.37
CA LEU A 146 -40.45 14.38 -25.53
C LEU A 146 -40.26 15.01 -26.92
N ALA A 147 -39.03 15.08 -27.42
CA ALA A 147 -38.73 15.58 -28.76
C ALA A 147 -39.39 14.73 -29.85
N ALA A 148 -39.30 13.40 -29.74
CA ALA A 148 -39.93 12.44 -30.65
C ALA A 148 -41.47 12.59 -30.66
N ARG A 149 -42.09 12.74 -29.48
CA ARG A 149 -43.54 12.99 -29.37
C ARG A 149 -43.98 14.30 -30.01
N LYS A 150 -43.17 15.36 -29.94
CA LYS A 150 -43.50 16.68 -30.51
C LYS A 150 -43.30 16.72 -32.03
N GLY A 151 -42.32 15.99 -32.57
CA GLY A 151 -42.08 15.86 -34.01
C GLY A 151 -43.19 15.12 -34.76
N GLY A 152 -43.74 14.04 -34.18
CA GLY A 152 -44.81 13.25 -34.80
C GLY A 152 -46.15 13.98 -34.93
N ARG A 153 -46.38 15.08 -34.20
CA ARG A 153 -47.62 15.87 -34.24
C ARG A 153 -47.69 16.93 -35.34
N ARG A 154 -46.61 17.17 -36.11
CA ARG A 154 -46.58 18.19 -37.18
C ARG A 154 -46.82 17.64 -38.59
N HIS A 155 -46.99 16.32 -38.73
CA HIS A 155 -47.19 15.63 -40.02
C HIS A 155 -48.51 14.85 -40.14
N GLY A 156 -49.46 15.06 -39.23
CA GLY A 156 -50.85 14.59 -39.36
C GLY A 156 -51.79 15.79 -39.34
#